data_AF-A0A182TAV1-F1
#
_entry.id   AF-A0A182TAV1-F1
#
_cell.length_a   1.000
_cell.length_b   1.000
_cell.length_c   1.000
_cell.angle_alpha   90.00
_cell.angle_beta   90.00
_cell.angle_gamma   90.00
#
_symmetry.space_group_name_H-M   'P 1'
#
loop_
_entity.id
_entity.type
_entity.pdbx_description
1 polymer ?
#
loop_
_entity_poly.entity_id
_entity_poly.type
_entity_poly.pdbx_seq_one_letter_code
_entity_poly.pdbx_strand_id
1 'polypeptide(L)'
;MFLPCGAWLTLSIVRFFVFQCTIGCRQWEHALESSCQHACNVSDQELLEAREWSCIAGCNDGLSRYFRWLKAEIGTPHAPALVADSLTATALALEWEVPERLVRLARHRNRGPRSYLVQWRYEEVAGDWKYYRNQSMGDSSTVRVDNLQPYTKYRFRVALLLSPHHDQVLTSEQSVIISTLPSGVPTSEPTIVRAVAVDHSRISISWEPGPFPNGPVLSYVLQIKDLHPIGYSALKVATVS
;
A
#
# COMPACT_ATOMS: atom_id res chain seq x y z
N MET A 1 48.15 21.91 30.50
CA MET A 1 47.99 21.54 29.09
C MET A 1 46.85 22.39 28.52
N PHE A 2 47.16 23.55 27.96
CA PHE A 2 46.15 24.46 27.40
C PHE A 2 45.75 23.92 26.03
N LEU A 3 44.51 23.46 25.88
CA LEU A 3 43.94 23.22 24.54
C LEU A 3 44.00 24.53 23.74
N PRO A 4 44.40 24.52 22.45
CA PRO A 4 44.50 25.73 21.64
C PRO A 4 43.12 26.41 21.54
N CYS A 5 43.09 27.75 21.49
CA CYS A 5 41.86 28.55 21.52
C CYS A 5 40.81 28.10 20.47
N GLY A 6 41.27 27.62 19.30
CA GLY A 6 40.41 27.02 18.27
C GLY A 6 39.70 25.74 18.70
N ALA A 7 40.31 24.90 19.53
CA ALA A 7 39.68 23.70 20.09
C ALA A 7 38.60 24.04 21.14
N TRP A 8 38.77 25.13 21.90
CA TRP A 8 37.75 25.61 22.85
C TRP A 8 36.54 26.23 22.14
N LEU A 9 36.78 27.00 21.08
CA LEU A 9 35.73 27.54 20.21
C LEU A 9 34.95 26.41 19.54
N THR A 10 35.63 25.40 18.97
CA THR A 10 34.95 24.24 18.38
C THR A 10 34.20 23.41 19.42
N LEU A 11 34.78 23.15 20.61
CA LEU A 11 34.07 22.47 21.70
C LEU A 11 32.83 23.25 22.18
N SER A 12 32.92 24.58 22.27
CA SER A 12 31.80 25.42 22.71
C SER A 12 30.68 25.46 21.68
N ILE A 13 31.04 25.54 20.39
CA ILE A 13 30.09 25.45 19.26
C ILE A 13 29.41 24.07 19.24
N VAL A 14 30.18 22.99 19.41
CA VAL A 14 29.60 21.63 19.47
C VAL A 14 28.68 21.47 20.68
N ARG A 15 29.08 21.98 21.86
CA ARG A 15 28.22 21.97 23.06
C ARG A 15 26.91 22.73 22.84
N PHE A 16 26.96 23.85 22.14
CA PHE A 16 25.76 24.62 21.79
C PHE A 16 24.80 23.83 20.90
N PHE A 17 25.28 23.19 19.84
CA PHE A 17 24.43 22.37 18.97
C PHE A 17 23.86 21.14 19.69
N VAL A 18 24.67 20.47 20.52
CA VAL A 18 24.21 19.35 21.35
C VAL A 18 23.11 19.79 22.32
N PHE A 19 23.23 20.98 22.90
CA PHE A 19 22.21 21.54 23.78
C PHE A 19 20.88 21.78 23.06
N GLN A 20 20.92 22.41 21.87
CA GLN A 20 19.71 22.64 21.06
C GLN A 20 19.07 21.33 20.59
N CYS A 21 19.89 20.35 20.20
CA CYS A 21 19.42 19.00 19.88
C CYS A 21 18.74 18.32 21.09
N THR A 22 19.31 18.45 22.29
CA THR A 22 18.71 17.91 23.52
C THR A 22 17.37 18.55 23.84
N ILE A 23 17.22 19.86 23.60
CA ILE A 23 15.96 20.59 23.75
C ILE A 23 14.89 20.02 22.80
N GLY A 24 15.21 19.86 21.52
CA GLY A 24 14.29 19.25 20.55
C GLY A 24 13.92 17.81 20.91
N CYS A 25 14.92 17.01 21.32
CA CYS A 25 14.74 15.63 21.75
C CYS A 25 13.85 15.48 22.99
N ARG A 26 13.74 16.50 23.86
CA ARG A 26 12.80 16.48 24.99
C ARG A 26 11.38 16.89 24.60
N GLN A 27 11.22 17.63 23.50
CA GLN A 27 9.93 18.19 23.06
C GLN A 27 9.22 17.38 21.98
N TRP A 28 9.82 16.25 21.56
CA TRP A 28 9.29 15.38 20.50
C TRP A 28 7.81 15.00 20.67
N GLU A 29 7.32 14.90 21.92
CA GLU A 29 5.92 14.54 22.19
C GLU A 29 4.92 15.55 21.61
N HIS A 30 5.27 16.84 21.59
CA HIS A 30 4.43 17.90 20.99
C HIS A 30 4.32 17.75 19.46
N ALA A 31 5.31 17.13 18.84
CA ALA A 31 5.33 16.89 17.40
C ALA A 31 4.49 15.68 16.96
N LEU A 32 3.91 14.89 17.89
CA LEU A 32 3.07 13.74 17.56
C LEU A 32 1.76 14.13 16.85
N GLU A 33 1.21 15.31 17.15
CA GLU A 33 -0.03 15.82 16.55
C GLU A 33 0.20 17.01 15.61
N SER A 34 1.42 17.54 15.60
CA SER A 34 1.84 18.69 14.81
C SER A 34 3.09 18.32 14.00
N SER A 35 4.17 19.08 14.11
CA SER A 35 5.44 18.82 13.42
C SER A 35 6.62 19.20 14.31
N CYS A 36 7.82 18.73 13.98
CA CYS A 36 9.03 19.15 14.72
C CYS A 36 9.36 20.63 14.53
N GLN A 37 8.94 21.24 13.42
CA GLN A 37 9.01 22.68 13.22
C GLN A 37 8.15 23.41 14.26
N HIS A 38 6.91 22.94 14.46
CA HIS A 38 6.01 23.51 15.46
C HIS A 38 6.55 23.29 16.89
N ALA A 39 7.02 22.08 17.22
CA ALA A 39 7.60 21.77 18.52
C ALA A 39 8.88 22.56 18.85
N CYS A 40 9.63 23.00 17.84
CA CYS A 40 10.80 23.87 17.98
C CYS A 40 10.48 25.36 17.80
N ASN A 41 9.20 25.75 17.76
CA ASN A 41 8.72 27.12 17.57
C ASN A 41 9.33 27.83 16.34
N VAL A 42 9.46 27.09 15.23
CA VAL A 42 9.98 27.59 13.97
C VAL A 42 8.81 28.01 13.07
N SER A 43 8.75 29.31 12.76
CA SER A 43 7.69 29.91 11.93
C SER A 43 8.12 30.19 10.48
N ASP A 44 9.41 30.33 10.20
CA ASP A 44 9.96 30.64 8.87
C ASP A 44 10.83 29.49 8.33
N GLN A 45 10.45 28.93 7.19
CA GLN A 45 11.19 27.80 6.57
C GLN A 45 12.30 28.26 5.61
N GLU A 46 12.28 29.51 5.15
CA GLU A 46 13.22 30.02 4.14
C GLU A 46 14.61 30.36 4.70
N LEU A 47 14.72 30.64 6.01
CA LEU A 47 15.96 31.02 6.70
C LEU A 47 16.07 30.31 8.06
N LEU A 48 16.23 28.98 8.03
CA LEU A 48 16.49 28.19 9.24
C LEU A 48 17.90 28.45 9.78
N GLU A 49 17.98 28.97 11.01
CA GLU A 49 19.26 29.09 11.70
C GLU A 49 19.81 27.70 12.12
N ALA A 50 21.12 27.58 12.28
CA ALA A 50 21.76 26.33 12.68
C ALA A 50 21.26 25.81 14.05
N ARG A 51 20.78 26.70 14.94
CA ARG A 51 20.15 26.33 16.22
C ARG A 51 18.79 25.65 16.03
N GLU A 52 17.98 26.14 15.11
CA GLU A 52 16.62 25.65 14.81
C GLU A 52 16.71 24.30 14.12
N TRP A 53 17.65 24.18 13.18
CA TRP A 53 18.02 22.90 12.57
C TRP A 53 18.42 21.85 13.59
N SER A 54 19.26 22.22 14.57
CA SER A 54 19.68 21.30 15.63
C SER A 54 18.52 20.87 16.53
N CYS A 55 17.60 21.78 16.86
CA CYS A 55 16.38 21.44 17.59
C CYS A 55 15.50 20.46 16.79
N ILE A 56 15.19 20.78 15.53
CA ILE A 56 14.36 19.94 14.66
C ILE A 56 14.97 18.55 14.50
N ALA A 57 16.29 18.46 14.31
CA ALA A 57 17.00 17.19 14.22
C ALA A 57 16.84 16.34 15.50
N GLY A 58 16.98 16.95 16.68
CA GLY A 58 16.77 16.27 17.96
C GLY A 58 15.33 15.80 18.16
N CYS A 59 14.36 16.63 17.77
CA CYS A 59 12.94 16.27 17.80
C CYS A 59 12.63 15.08 16.87
N ASN A 60 13.14 15.11 15.64
CA ASN A 60 12.98 14.02 14.67
C ASN A 60 13.62 12.70 15.15
N ASP A 61 14.79 12.76 15.82
CA ASP A 61 15.39 11.57 16.44
C ASP A 61 14.49 11.02 17.55
N GLY A 62 13.92 11.89 18.40
CA GLY A 62 12.95 11.51 19.42
C GLY A 62 11.71 10.81 18.85
N LEU A 63 11.07 11.41 17.84
CA LEU A 63 9.93 10.80 17.13
C LEU A 63 10.31 9.45 16.50
N SER A 64 11.46 9.38 15.82
CA SER A 64 11.93 8.18 15.16
C SER A 64 12.15 7.03 16.15
N ARG A 65 12.72 7.33 17.32
CA ARG A 65 12.90 6.35 18.41
C ARG A 65 11.55 5.89 18.96
N TYR A 66 10.62 6.82 19.17
CA TYR A 66 9.27 6.49 19.63
C TYR A 66 8.55 5.56 18.65
N PHE A 67 8.49 5.90 17.36
CA PHE A 67 7.80 5.05 16.38
C PHE A 67 8.51 3.71 16.16
N ARG A 68 9.85 3.66 16.28
CA ARG A 68 10.59 2.39 16.27
C ARG A 68 10.21 1.51 17.46
N TRP A 69 10.16 2.08 18.66
CA TRP A 69 9.71 1.37 19.86
C TRP A 69 8.26 0.92 19.70
N LEU A 70 7.35 1.79 19.25
CA LEU A 70 5.95 1.47 19.06
C LEU A 70 5.76 0.31 18.08
N LYS A 71 6.46 0.33 16.93
CA LYS A 71 6.44 -0.78 15.96
C LYS A 71 6.97 -2.08 16.56
N ALA A 72 8.06 -2.02 17.33
CA ALA A 72 8.61 -3.20 18.00
C ALA A 72 7.65 -3.78 19.05
N GLU A 73 6.92 -2.91 19.76
CA GLU A 73 5.95 -3.32 20.77
C GLU A 73 4.68 -3.92 20.17
N ILE A 74 4.27 -3.44 18.99
CA ILE A 74 3.15 -4.01 18.23
C ILE A 74 3.55 -5.37 17.62
N GLY A 75 4.79 -5.48 17.17
CA GLY A 75 5.23 -6.62 16.38
C GLY A 75 4.57 -6.63 15.00
N THR A 76 4.38 -7.81 14.43
CA THR A 76 3.67 -7.97 13.15
C THR A 76 2.21 -8.33 13.41
N PRO A 77 1.24 -7.47 13.07
CA PRO A 77 -0.17 -7.77 13.25
C PRO A 77 -0.62 -9.00 12.44
N HIS A 78 -1.60 -9.73 12.97
CA HIS A 78 -2.18 -10.89 12.32
C HIS A 78 -2.85 -10.53 10.99
N ALA A 79 -2.86 -11.49 10.06
CA ALA A 79 -3.48 -11.32 8.76
C ALA A 79 -5.00 -11.10 8.89
N PRO A 80 -5.62 -10.27 8.03
CA PRO A 80 -7.07 -10.13 8.01
C PRO A 80 -7.73 -11.43 7.54
N ALA A 81 -8.81 -11.81 8.21
CA ALA A 81 -9.66 -12.95 7.88
C ALA A 81 -10.83 -12.54 6.99
N LEU A 82 -11.30 -13.48 6.17
CA LEU A 82 -12.53 -13.31 5.39
C LEU A 82 -13.73 -13.57 6.31
N VAL A 83 -14.64 -12.61 6.39
CA VAL A 83 -15.90 -12.79 7.13
C VAL A 83 -16.73 -13.85 6.40
N ALA A 84 -17.25 -14.81 7.14
CA ALA A 84 -18.08 -15.89 6.61
C ALA A 84 -19.26 -15.34 5.77
N ASP A 85 -19.59 -16.03 4.68
CA ASP A 85 -20.69 -15.72 3.76
C ASP A 85 -20.67 -14.32 3.11
N SER A 86 -19.58 -13.55 3.26
CA SER A 86 -19.46 -12.21 2.69
C SER A 86 -18.95 -12.19 1.24
N LEU A 87 -18.36 -13.29 0.78
CA LEU A 87 -17.67 -13.40 -0.50
C LEU A 87 -18.66 -13.41 -1.66
N THR A 88 -18.44 -12.51 -2.62
CA THR A 88 -19.20 -12.42 -3.87
C THR A 88 -18.25 -12.32 -5.07
N ALA A 89 -18.78 -12.11 -6.27
CA ALA A 89 -17.98 -11.92 -7.47
C ALA A 89 -17.23 -10.57 -7.47
N THR A 90 -17.74 -9.55 -6.81
CA THR A 90 -17.21 -8.17 -6.87
C THR A 90 -16.92 -7.56 -5.52
N ALA A 91 -17.15 -8.29 -4.43
CA ALA A 91 -16.97 -7.79 -3.08
C ALA A 91 -16.76 -8.90 -2.05
N LEU A 92 -16.18 -8.52 -0.92
CA LEU A 92 -16.03 -9.36 0.27
C LEU A 92 -15.95 -8.48 1.53
N ALA A 93 -16.07 -9.08 2.71
CA ALA A 93 -15.77 -8.39 3.97
C ALA A 93 -14.56 -9.02 4.65
N LEU A 94 -13.68 -8.16 5.16
CA LEU A 94 -12.51 -8.55 5.93
C LEU A 94 -12.70 -8.14 7.38
N GLU A 95 -12.18 -8.96 8.28
CA GLU A 95 -12.07 -8.67 9.70
C GLU A 95 -10.64 -8.89 10.17
N TRP A 96 -10.20 -8.14 11.19
CA TRP A 96 -8.90 -8.33 11.82
C TRP A 96 -9.01 -8.10 13.31
N GLU A 97 -8.15 -8.78 14.08
CA GLU A 97 -8.07 -8.51 15.50
C GLU A 97 -7.28 -7.23 15.74
N VAL A 98 -7.81 -6.34 16.58
CA VAL A 98 -7.06 -5.20 17.11
C VAL A 98 -6.41 -5.64 18.41
N PRO A 99 -5.07 -5.77 18.48
CA PRO A 99 -4.39 -6.16 19.72
C PRO A 99 -4.86 -5.30 20.90
N GLU A 100 -5.34 -5.91 21.99
CA GLU A 100 -5.84 -5.17 23.15
C GLU A 100 -4.83 -4.16 23.70
N ARG A 101 -3.54 -4.49 23.58
CA ARG A 101 -2.45 -3.59 23.94
C ARG A 101 -2.51 -2.27 23.17
N LEU A 102 -2.88 -2.30 21.89
CA LEU A 102 -3.06 -1.10 21.08
C LEU A 102 -4.27 -0.29 21.50
N VAL A 103 -5.36 -0.97 21.88
CA VAL A 103 -6.54 -0.33 22.48
C VAL A 103 -6.15 0.42 23.76
N ARG A 104 -5.27 -0.17 24.60
CA ARG A 104 -4.76 0.49 25.81
C ARG A 104 -3.83 1.67 25.50
N LEU A 105 -2.93 1.54 24.52
CA LEU A 105 -2.05 2.64 24.09
C LEU A 105 -2.84 3.83 23.49
N ALA A 106 -3.90 3.55 22.73
CA ALA A 106 -4.82 4.55 22.23
C ALA A 106 -5.49 5.32 23.39
N ARG A 107 -6.03 4.61 24.39
CA ARG A 107 -6.74 5.24 25.52
C ARG A 107 -5.86 6.06 26.46
N HIS A 108 -4.63 5.62 26.73
CA HIS A 108 -3.86 6.22 27.83
C HIS A 108 -3.12 7.52 27.46
N ARG A 109 -2.86 7.79 26.18
CA ARG A 109 -2.14 9.00 25.75
C ARG A 109 -2.41 9.48 24.31
N ASN A 110 -3.46 9.00 23.64
CA ASN A 110 -3.66 9.25 22.20
C ASN A 110 -2.49 8.71 21.34
N ARG A 111 -1.88 7.59 21.77
CA ARG A 111 -0.60 7.04 21.29
C ARG A 111 -0.71 5.72 20.52
N GLY A 112 -1.93 5.26 20.26
CA GLY A 112 -2.18 4.05 19.47
C GLY A 112 -2.20 4.32 17.95
N PRO A 113 -2.39 3.28 17.13
CA PRO A 113 -2.72 3.44 15.72
C PRO A 113 -3.95 4.33 15.61
N ARG A 114 -3.90 5.31 14.71
CA ARG A 114 -5.00 6.26 14.52
C ARG A 114 -6.07 5.73 13.59
N SER A 115 -5.69 4.88 12.65
CA SER A 115 -6.61 4.26 11.71
C SER A 115 -5.99 3.04 11.04
N TYR A 116 -6.88 2.22 10.49
CA TYR A 116 -6.54 1.02 9.75
C TYR A 116 -6.99 1.22 8.31
N LEU A 117 -6.11 0.91 7.36
CA LEU A 117 -6.41 0.95 5.93
C LEU A 117 -6.15 -0.41 5.30
N VAL A 118 -7.10 -0.93 4.53
CA VAL A 118 -6.87 -2.14 3.75
C VAL A 118 -6.01 -1.86 2.53
N GLN A 119 -5.05 -2.75 2.32
CA GLN A 119 -4.30 -2.87 1.09
C GLN A 119 -4.59 -4.19 0.39
N TRP A 120 -4.55 -4.18 -0.93
CA TRP A 120 -4.77 -5.36 -1.76
C TRP A 120 -3.76 -5.43 -2.89
N ARG A 121 -3.56 -6.63 -3.42
CA ARG A 121 -2.85 -6.89 -4.67
C ARG A 121 -3.40 -8.14 -5.34
N TYR A 122 -3.17 -8.27 -6.64
CA TYR A 122 -3.41 -9.52 -7.35
C TYR A 122 -2.38 -10.57 -6.92
N GLU A 123 -2.78 -11.83 -6.82
CA GLU A 123 -1.83 -12.93 -6.55
C GLU A 123 -0.95 -13.21 -7.77
N GLU A 124 -1.54 -13.24 -8.96
CA GLU A 124 -0.86 -13.67 -10.20
C GLU A 124 0.05 -12.57 -10.79
N VAL A 125 -0.11 -11.32 -10.34
CA VAL A 125 0.74 -10.20 -10.73
C VAL A 125 1.44 -9.70 -9.48
N ALA A 126 2.75 -9.94 -9.36
CA ALA A 126 3.59 -9.44 -8.28
C ALA A 126 3.81 -7.92 -8.36
N GLY A 127 2.72 -7.16 -8.32
CA GLY A 127 2.72 -5.70 -8.30
C GLY A 127 2.71 -5.13 -6.89
N ASP A 128 2.79 -3.82 -6.83
CA ASP A 128 2.72 -3.06 -5.58
C ASP A 128 1.36 -3.19 -4.90
N TRP A 129 1.39 -3.11 -3.57
CA TRP A 129 0.19 -3.05 -2.75
C TRP A 129 -0.58 -1.76 -2.98
N LYS A 130 -1.89 -1.86 -3.21
CA LYS A 130 -2.78 -0.73 -3.44
C LYS A 130 -3.70 -0.51 -2.26
N TYR A 131 -3.87 0.73 -1.84
CA TYR A 131 -4.85 1.08 -0.81
C TYR A 131 -6.28 0.98 -1.36
N TYR A 132 -7.19 0.38 -0.58
CA TYR A 132 -8.62 0.47 -0.84
C TYR A 132 -9.10 1.88 -0.49
N ARG A 133 -9.68 2.60 -1.46
CA ARG A 133 -10.00 4.03 -1.32
C ARG A 133 -11.36 4.32 -0.70
N ASN A 134 -12.29 3.36 -0.75
CA ASN A 134 -13.68 3.58 -0.34
C ASN A 134 -13.93 3.17 1.12
N GLN A 135 -12.90 3.19 1.96
CA GLN A 135 -13.04 2.99 3.40
C GLN A 135 -13.16 4.35 4.09
N SER A 136 -14.13 4.49 4.98
CA SER A 136 -14.14 5.60 5.93
C SER A 136 -13.02 5.38 6.95
N MET A 137 -12.36 6.46 7.35
CA MET A 137 -11.35 6.41 8.40
C MET A 137 -12.07 6.17 9.74
N GLY A 138 -11.87 5.00 10.34
CA GLY A 138 -12.52 4.63 11.59
C GLY A 138 -11.82 3.48 12.31
N ASP A 139 -12.26 3.22 13.53
CA ASP A 139 -11.71 2.18 14.43
C ASP A 139 -12.36 0.81 14.25
N SER A 140 -13.18 0.65 13.21
CA SER A 140 -13.84 -0.64 12.94
C SER A 140 -12.79 -1.68 12.55
N SER A 141 -12.83 -2.82 13.24
CA SER A 141 -12.02 -4.01 12.96
C SER A 141 -12.55 -4.83 11.78
N THR A 142 -13.50 -4.27 11.03
CA THR A 142 -14.16 -4.89 9.88
C THR A 142 -14.34 -3.88 8.76
N VAL A 143 -14.19 -4.34 7.51
CA VAL A 143 -14.43 -3.50 6.32
C VAL A 143 -14.95 -4.34 5.17
N ARG A 144 -15.92 -3.77 4.45
CA ARG A 144 -16.37 -4.32 3.18
C ARG A 144 -15.54 -3.74 2.05
N VAL A 145 -14.97 -4.62 1.22
CA VAL A 145 -14.20 -4.27 0.04
C VAL A 145 -15.07 -4.55 -1.19
N ASP A 146 -15.39 -3.51 -1.93
CA ASP A 146 -16.19 -3.58 -3.17
C ASP A 146 -15.35 -3.28 -4.43
N ASN A 147 -15.96 -3.42 -5.61
CA ASN A 147 -15.35 -3.19 -6.93
C ASN A 147 -14.15 -4.10 -7.24
N LEU A 148 -14.19 -5.34 -6.75
CA LEU A 148 -13.24 -6.38 -7.12
C LEU A 148 -13.60 -6.96 -8.50
N GLN A 149 -12.58 -7.50 -9.17
CA GLN A 149 -12.78 -8.23 -10.42
C GLN A 149 -13.33 -9.62 -10.12
N PRO A 150 -14.36 -10.08 -10.86
CA PRO A 150 -14.82 -11.46 -10.80
C PRO A 150 -13.73 -12.46 -11.14
N TYR A 151 -13.85 -13.65 -10.59
CA TYR A 151 -12.96 -14.78 -10.88
C TYR A 151 -11.46 -14.44 -10.80
N THR A 152 -11.08 -13.64 -9.80
CA THR A 152 -9.72 -13.11 -9.66
C THR A 152 -9.19 -13.40 -8.26
N LYS A 153 -7.91 -13.77 -8.18
CA LYS A 153 -7.23 -14.09 -6.91
C LYS A 153 -6.55 -12.86 -6.32
N TYR A 154 -6.85 -12.59 -5.07
CA TYR A 154 -6.34 -11.45 -4.31
C TYR A 154 -5.61 -11.88 -3.04
N ARG A 155 -4.66 -11.04 -2.63
CA ARG A 155 -4.12 -10.98 -1.27
C ARG A 155 -4.52 -9.66 -0.65
N PHE A 156 -4.84 -9.69 0.64
CA PHE A 156 -5.13 -8.50 1.43
C PHE A 156 -4.18 -8.39 2.61
N ARG A 157 -3.95 -7.17 3.08
CA ARG A 157 -3.30 -6.89 4.36
C ARG A 157 -3.82 -5.58 4.92
N VAL A 158 -3.61 -5.36 6.20
CA VAL A 158 -4.00 -4.13 6.89
C VAL A 158 -2.76 -3.26 7.10
N ALA A 159 -2.86 -1.98 6.76
CA ALA A 159 -1.88 -0.95 7.04
C ALA A 159 -2.36 -0.13 8.24
N LEU A 160 -1.59 -0.15 9.31
CA LEU A 160 -1.82 0.60 10.54
C LEU A 160 -1.13 1.95 10.41
N LEU A 161 -1.92 3.03 10.47
CA LEU A 161 -1.41 4.39 10.45
C LEU A 161 -1.10 4.83 11.88
N LEU A 162 0.19 5.00 12.18
CA LEU A 162 0.65 5.33 13.54
C LEU A 162 0.79 6.85 13.75
N SER A 163 0.87 7.61 12.65
CA SER A 163 1.08 9.06 12.63
C SER A 163 -0.04 9.75 11.86
N PRO A 164 -0.49 10.96 12.29
CA PRO A 164 -1.46 11.75 11.53
C PRO A 164 -0.92 12.18 10.15
N HIS A 165 0.39 12.16 9.95
CA HIS A 165 1.01 12.54 8.67
C HIS A 165 1.14 11.35 7.71
N HIS A 166 0.65 10.17 8.09
CA HIS A 166 0.62 8.96 7.25
C HIS A 166 2.01 8.48 6.79
N ASP A 167 3.07 8.98 7.41
CA ASP A 167 4.47 8.66 7.14
C ASP A 167 4.95 7.43 7.92
N GLN A 168 4.28 7.12 9.03
CA GLN A 168 4.56 5.96 9.87
C GLN A 168 3.49 4.89 9.68
N VAL A 169 3.81 3.91 8.84
CA VAL A 169 2.95 2.77 8.54
C VAL A 169 3.57 1.48 9.07
N LEU A 170 2.73 0.61 9.61
CA LEU A 170 3.06 -0.77 9.96
C LEU A 170 2.05 -1.69 9.26
N THR A 171 2.51 -2.77 8.65
CA THR A 171 1.63 -3.67 7.89
C THR A 171 1.45 -5.01 8.59
N SER A 172 0.23 -5.55 8.53
CA SER A 172 -0.04 -6.92 8.96
C SER A 172 0.60 -7.96 8.04
N GLU A 173 0.58 -9.21 8.50
CA GLU A 173 0.72 -10.37 7.62
C GLU A 173 -0.33 -10.36 6.50
N GLN A 174 -0.01 -11.07 5.41
CA GLN A 174 -0.89 -11.18 4.25
C GLN A 174 -1.97 -12.23 4.51
N SER A 175 -3.18 -11.98 4.02
CA SER A 175 -4.27 -12.95 4.03
C SER A 175 -3.89 -14.22 3.26
N VAL A 176 -4.67 -15.27 3.47
CA VAL A 176 -4.78 -16.38 2.51
C VAL A 176 -5.19 -15.83 1.13
N ILE A 177 -4.93 -16.61 0.08
CA ILE A 177 -5.39 -16.27 -1.26
C ILE A 177 -6.91 -16.35 -1.26
N ILE A 178 -7.57 -15.25 -1.64
CA ILE A 178 -9.03 -15.18 -1.75
C ILE A 178 -9.38 -15.03 -3.23
N SER A 179 -10.13 -16.00 -3.77
CA SER A 179 -10.66 -15.94 -5.13
C SER A 179 -12.09 -15.43 -5.10
N THR A 180 -12.39 -14.37 -5.84
CA THR A 180 -13.77 -13.93 -6.06
C THR A 180 -14.55 -14.93 -6.89
N LEU A 181 -15.88 -14.89 -6.78
CA LEU A 181 -16.76 -15.78 -7.53
C LEU A 181 -16.77 -15.44 -9.03
N PRO A 182 -17.04 -16.41 -9.92
CA PRO A 182 -17.28 -16.15 -11.32
C PRO A 182 -18.58 -15.35 -11.52
N SER A 183 -18.56 -14.36 -12.41
CA SER A 183 -19.76 -13.60 -12.78
C SER A 183 -19.51 -12.77 -14.03
N GLY A 184 -20.46 -12.80 -14.96
CA GLY A 184 -20.46 -11.95 -16.14
C GLY A 184 -19.62 -12.51 -17.29
N VAL A 185 -19.31 -11.63 -18.24
CA VAL A 185 -18.53 -11.93 -19.45
C VAL A 185 -17.07 -11.52 -19.27
N PRO A 186 -16.11 -12.12 -20.01
CA PRO A 186 -14.72 -11.67 -20.01
C PRO A 186 -14.60 -10.18 -20.30
N THR A 187 -13.86 -9.45 -19.46
CA THR A 187 -13.58 -8.01 -19.66
C THR A 187 -12.19 -7.77 -20.23
N SER A 188 -11.36 -8.81 -20.32
CA SER A 188 -10.07 -8.77 -21.00
C SER A 188 -10.09 -9.59 -22.27
N GLU A 189 -9.48 -9.07 -23.32
CA GLU A 189 -9.30 -9.77 -24.58
C GLU A 189 -8.23 -10.87 -24.47
N PRO A 190 -8.37 -11.99 -25.19
CA PRO A 190 -7.29 -12.96 -25.35
C PRO A 190 -6.15 -12.34 -26.15
N THR A 191 -4.92 -12.74 -25.83
CA THR A 191 -3.73 -12.26 -26.54
C THR A 191 -3.28 -13.30 -27.56
N ILE A 192 -3.19 -12.92 -28.84
CA ILE A 192 -2.61 -13.78 -29.87
C ILE A 192 -1.11 -13.87 -29.61
N VAL A 193 -0.63 -15.05 -29.23
CA VAL A 193 0.80 -15.29 -28.98
C VAL A 193 1.55 -15.66 -30.25
N ARG A 194 0.88 -16.27 -31.23
CA ARG A 194 1.47 -16.63 -32.52
C ARG A 194 0.42 -16.87 -33.59
N ALA A 195 0.70 -16.41 -34.80
CA ALA A 195 -0.09 -16.67 -36.01
C ALA A 195 0.87 -16.94 -37.18
N VAL A 196 0.77 -18.12 -37.81
CA VAL A 196 1.68 -18.54 -38.88
C VAL A 196 0.90 -19.23 -40.00
N ALA A 197 1.23 -18.92 -41.25
CA ALA A 197 0.75 -19.67 -42.41
C ALA A 197 1.44 -21.04 -42.47
N VAL A 198 0.67 -22.11 -42.43
CA VAL A 198 1.18 -23.48 -42.57
C VAL A 198 1.37 -23.81 -44.05
N ASP A 199 0.43 -23.39 -44.90
CA ASP A 199 0.50 -23.45 -46.36
C ASP A 199 -0.45 -22.40 -46.98
N HIS A 200 -0.67 -22.49 -48.30
CA HIS A 200 -1.52 -21.58 -49.07
C HIS A 200 -3.00 -21.56 -48.65
N SER A 201 -3.46 -22.55 -47.88
CA SER A 201 -4.86 -22.74 -47.48
C SER A 201 -5.08 -22.87 -45.97
N ARG A 202 -4.00 -22.99 -45.18
CA ARG A 202 -4.05 -23.25 -43.74
C ARG A 202 -3.22 -22.26 -42.96
N ILE A 203 -3.81 -21.75 -41.88
CA ILE A 203 -3.15 -20.92 -40.88
C ILE A 203 -3.23 -21.59 -39.51
N SER A 204 -2.18 -21.45 -38.71
CA SER A 204 -2.12 -21.89 -37.32
C SER A 204 -2.07 -20.65 -36.44
N ILE A 205 -3.01 -20.54 -35.52
CA ILE A 205 -3.11 -19.42 -34.57
C ILE A 205 -3.15 -20.00 -33.16
N SER A 206 -2.38 -19.41 -32.25
CA SER A 206 -2.38 -19.72 -30.82
C SER A 206 -2.53 -18.43 -30.02
N TRP A 207 -3.29 -18.50 -28.93
CA TRP A 207 -3.59 -17.38 -28.05
C TRP A 207 -3.61 -17.84 -26.60
N GLU A 208 -3.56 -16.86 -25.69
CA GLU A 208 -3.73 -17.06 -24.26
C GLU A 208 -4.98 -16.32 -23.77
N PRO A 209 -5.68 -16.82 -22.74
CA PRO A 209 -6.76 -16.06 -22.09
C PRO A 209 -6.27 -14.71 -21.59
N GLY A 210 -7.13 -13.70 -21.63
CA GLY A 210 -6.84 -12.43 -20.97
C GLY A 210 -6.85 -12.56 -19.45
N PRO A 211 -6.24 -11.61 -18.71
CA PRO A 211 -6.11 -11.66 -17.25
C PRO A 211 -7.41 -11.56 -16.46
N PHE A 212 -8.51 -11.11 -17.08
CA PHE A 212 -9.82 -10.93 -16.46
C PHE A 212 -10.92 -11.67 -17.26
N PRO A 213 -10.92 -13.01 -17.23
CA PRO A 213 -11.92 -13.82 -17.93
C PRO A 213 -13.28 -13.80 -17.21
N ASN A 214 -13.34 -13.32 -15.96
CA ASN A 214 -14.54 -13.21 -15.12
C ASN A 214 -15.29 -14.54 -14.86
N GLY A 215 -14.75 -15.67 -15.32
CA GLY A 215 -15.23 -17.02 -15.07
C GLY A 215 -14.41 -18.05 -15.85
N PRO A 216 -14.76 -19.35 -15.74
CA PRO A 216 -14.20 -20.40 -16.57
C PRO A 216 -14.47 -20.12 -18.06
N VAL A 217 -13.42 -20.13 -18.88
CA VAL A 217 -13.55 -19.93 -20.33
C VAL A 217 -14.13 -21.20 -20.96
N LEU A 218 -15.23 -21.05 -21.70
CA LEU A 218 -15.93 -22.17 -22.35
C LEU A 218 -15.53 -22.36 -23.82
N SER A 219 -15.31 -21.26 -24.55
CA SER A 219 -14.96 -21.27 -25.96
C SER A 219 -14.44 -19.92 -26.43
N TYR A 220 -13.79 -19.89 -27.58
CA TYR A 220 -13.35 -18.71 -28.31
C TYR A 220 -14.06 -18.60 -29.66
N VAL A 221 -14.28 -17.38 -30.12
CA VAL A 221 -14.78 -17.08 -31.47
C VAL A 221 -13.64 -16.45 -32.27
N LEU A 222 -13.17 -17.17 -33.28
CA LEU A 222 -12.12 -16.71 -34.19
C LEU A 222 -12.77 -16.05 -35.42
N GLN A 223 -12.42 -14.80 -35.69
CA GLN A 223 -12.82 -14.08 -36.89
C GLN A 223 -11.60 -13.84 -37.77
N ILE A 224 -11.62 -14.41 -38.97
CA ILE A 224 -10.57 -14.22 -39.98
C ILE A 224 -11.15 -13.37 -41.09
N LYS A 225 -10.54 -12.22 -41.34
CA LYS A 225 -10.96 -11.27 -42.38
C LYS A 225 -9.85 -11.10 -43.40
N ASP A 226 -10.18 -11.30 -44.67
CA ASP A 226 -9.27 -11.00 -45.77
C ASP A 226 -9.12 -9.49 -45.96
N LEU A 227 -7.87 -9.02 -46.02
CA LEU A 227 -7.52 -7.61 -46.19
C LEU A 227 -7.28 -7.22 -47.66
N HIS A 228 -7.93 -7.90 -48.61
CA HIS A 228 -7.72 -7.62 -50.04
C HIS A 228 -8.07 -6.15 -50.38
N PRO A 229 -7.20 -5.40 -51.11
CA PRO A 229 -7.39 -3.96 -51.30
C PRO A 229 -8.57 -3.56 -52.20
N ILE A 230 -9.13 -4.48 -53.00
CA ILE A 230 -10.17 -4.19 -53.99
C ILE A 230 -11.12 -5.40 -54.13
N GLY A 231 -12.38 -5.23 -53.72
CA GLY A 231 -13.47 -6.20 -53.96
C GLY A 231 -13.58 -7.33 -52.93
N TYR A 232 -14.81 -7.52 -52.41
CA TYR A 232 -15.31 -8.57 -51.50
C TYR A 232 -14.38 -9.00 -50.34
N SER A 233 -14.67 -8.54 -49.12
CA SER A 233 -14.06 -9.10 -47.90
C SER A 233 -14.73 -10.42 -47.52
N ALA A 234 -13.97 -11.52 -47.50
CA ALA A 234 -14.43 -12.75 -46.89
C ALA A 234 -14.25 -12.67 -45.36
N LEU A 235 -15.29 -13.06 -44.62
CA LEU A 235 -15.26 -13.24 -43.16
C LEU A 235 -15.49 -14.71 -42.87
N LYS A 236 -14.56 -15.34 -42.16
CA LYS A 236 -14.72 -16.69 -41.64
C LYS A 236 -14.81 -16.65 -40.12
N VAL A 237 -15.85 -17.28 -39.58
CA VAL A 237 -16.09 -17.38 -38.14
C VAL A 237 -15.99 -18.85 -37.72
N ALA A 238 -15.22 -19.14 -36.67
CA ALA A 238 -15.11 -20.47 -36.10
C ALA A 238 -15.19 -20.41 -34.57
N THR A 239 -15.93 -21.34 -33.97
CA THR A 239 -15.95 -21.58 -32.52
C THR A 239 -14.96 -22.68 -32.17
N VAL A 240 -14.10 -22.40 -31.19
CA VAL A 240 -13.07 -23.33 -30.70
C VAL A 240 -13.25 -23.49 -29.20
N SER A 241 -13.35 -24.72 -28.72
CA SER A 241 -13.44 -25.08 -27.30
C SER A 241 -12.07 -25.33 -26.71
#